data_AF-A0A1E3YGS4-F1
#
_entry.id   AF-A0A1E3YGS4-F1
#
_cell.length_a   1.000
_cell.length_b   1.000
_cell.length_c   1.000
_cell.angle_alpha   90.00
_cell.angle_beta   90.00
_cell.angle_gamma   90.00
#
_symmetry.space_group_name_H-M   'P 1'
#
loop_
_entity.id
_entity.type
_entity.pdbx_description
1 polymer ?
#
loop_
_entity_poly.entity_id
_entity_poly.type
_entity_poly.pdbx_seq_one_letter_code
_entity_poly.pdbx_strand_id
1 'polypeptide(L)'
;MTSIHTNLGAIAALQTLRSVASDLTDQQQKAASGLRIAVAADNAAYWSISTTMRSDNLAISAVSDALGLGAAKIDTAYAGTAAIVDILGEFKARLVAAKEQGVDRAKVQEELTQLNAQAESIVESASFSGENLLKTKSTLPLLEEGPMTTSVVSSFVRDANSNVQAKTMAIDLKQSSMLNVGGGGGILQKQVHSVGDIGGFRGTGVNSVAHQGHESYRFTGGVELAATDSITFTLTVDAGDYSPGSAYVLTIDKATIDTALGTTDGKIATAPQLRTVLESIFVANGVPATAMERMFTSLTSTTEFEIGSLETSGHVGSSIAISNVISNLSGSYPAGFALGLENAPTDKHDNMYPKASISFSTAFTVSPLAEVYFDVQVGPGAMTTYTINRAVVDAALGTVDGYIGSAADLAAVISQASSGSNLMAVATGNSITFSADQTVYPEAGNRAARVYVGNVQSNPPYAPDFDLAEVDITQNIRTIDQYLRGVDHMEKMAISSASRLGSLQTRIELQAEFAEKLSDSIDSGVGRLVDADMNEVSTRLKALQTQQQIAVQSLSIANSNSESLMQLFR
;
A
#
# COMPACT_ATOMS: atom_id res chain seq x y z
N MET A 1 -31.00 -68.37 77.33
CA MET A 1 -31.01 -67.91 78.74
C MET A 1 -30.85 -66.40 78.75
N THR A 2 -31.88 -65.67 79.14
CA THR A 2 -31.85 -64.23 79.38
C THR A 2 -31.29 -63.97 80.78
N SER A 3 -30.18 -63.23 80.87
CA SER A 3 -29.58 -62.78 82.14
C SER A 3 -30.37 -61.57 82.67
N ILE A 4 -30.78 -61.59 83.94
CA ILE A 4 -31.47 -60.47 84.60
C ILE A 4 -30.58 -59.21 84.70
N HIS A 5 -29.25 -59.37 84.63
CA HIS A 5 -28.30 -58.26 84.67
C HIS A 5 -27.96 -57.68 83.29
N THR A 6 -28.42 -58.29 82.19
CA THR A 6 -28.02 -57.91 80.84
C THR A 6 -29.23 -57.97 79.90
N ASN A 7 -29.89 -56.83 79.67
CA ASN A 7 -31.01 -56.73 78.73
C ASN A 7 -30.49 -56.71 77.29
N LEU A 8 -30.30 -57.90 76.73
CA LEU A 8 -29.79 -58.08 75.37
C LEU A 8 -30.68 -57.41 74.32
N GLY A 9 -32.00 -57.32 74.54
CA GLY A 9 -32.94 -56.64 73.65
C GLY A 9 -32.75 -55.12 73.64
N ALA A 10 -32.56 -54.51 74.81
CA ALA A 10 -32.26 -53.07 74.91
C ALA A 10 -30.86 -52.72 74.41
N ILE A 11 -29.86 -53.60 74.61
CA ILE A 11 -28.51 -53.40 74.07
C ILE A 11 -28.53 -53.45 72.54
N ALA A 12 -29.22 -54.42 71.95
CA ALA A 12 -29.39 -54.51 70.50
C ALA A 12 -30.14 -53.28 69.95
N ALA A 13 -31.24 -52.85 70.59
CA ALA A 13 -31.97 -51.65 70.20
C ALA A 13 -31.12 -50.37 70.34
N LEU A 14 -30.27 -50.28 71.38
CA LEU A 14 -29.35 -49.15 71.58
C LEU A 14 -28.23 -49.12 70.54
N GLN A 15 -27.69 -50.28 70.15
CA GLN A 15 -26.72 -50.38 69.05
C GLN A 15 -27.35 -49.93 67.73
N THR A 16 -28.59 -50.35 67.44
CA THR A 16 -29.35 -49.87 66.28
C THR A 16 -29.60 -48.37 66.36
N LEU A 17 -30.01 -47.83 67.51
CA LEU A 17 -30.25 -46.39 67.69
C LEU A 17 -28.97 -45.58 67.51
N ARG A 18 -27.83 -46.06 68.00
CA ARG A 18 -26.52 -45.42 67.80
C ARG A 18 -26.10 -45.44 66.32
N SER A 19 -26.35 -46.54 65.62
CA SER A 19 -26.13 -46.63 64.17
C SER A 19 -27.00 -45.63 63.41
N VAL A 20 -28.32 -45.60 63.68
CA VAL A 20 -29.25 -44.67 63.03
C VAL A 20 -28.92 -43.21 63.35
N ALA A 21 -28.49 -42.90 64.58
CA ALA A 21 -28.07 -41.56 64.96
C ALA A 21 -26.77 -41.13 64.26
N SER A 22 -25.82 -42.06 64.06
CA SER A 22 -24.63 -41.82 63.26
C SER A 22 -25.00 -41.54 61.80
N ASP A 23 -25.80 -42.41 61.18
CA ASP A 23 -26.24 -42.25 59.79
C ASP A 23 -27.04 -40.96 59.57
N LEU A 24 -27.88 -40.59 60.55
CA LEU A 24 -28.64 -39.34 60.53
C LEU A 24 -27.70 -38.12 60.56
N THR A 25 -26.66 -38.17 61.40
CA THR A 25 -25.65 -37.10 61.48
C THR A 25 -24.92 -36.95 60.15
N ASP A 26 -24.54 -38.05 59.51
CA ASP A 26 -23.86 -38.04 58.20
C ASP A 26 -24.76 -37.48 57.09
N GLN A 27 -26.04 -37.87 57.05
CA GLN A 27 -26.99 -37.32 56.08
C GLN A 27 -27.28 -35.83 56.35
N GLN A 28 -27.31 -35.39 57.61
CA GLN A 28 -27.45 -33.98 57.96
C GLN A 28 -26.24 -33.17 57.49
N GLN A 29 -25.02 -33.70 57.63
CA GLN A 29 -23.80 -33.06 57.14
C GLN A 29 -23.77 -32.98 55.61
N LYS A 30 -24.19 -34.04 54.90
CA LYS A 30 -24.33 -34.02 53.44
C LYS A 30 -25.41 -33.04 52.97
N ALA A 31 -26.54 -32.96 53.68
CA ALA A 31 -27.60 -32.01 53.39
C ALA A 31 -27.16 -30.55 53.64
N ALA A 32 -26.35 -30.31 54.67
CA ALA A 32 -25.86 -28.98 55.02
C ALA A 32 -24.73 -28.51 54.09
N SER A 33 -23.82 -29.41 53.71
CA SER A 33 -22.70 -29.10 52.81
C SER A 33 -23.07 -29.15 51.33
N GLY A 34 -24.13 -29.86 50.96
CA GLY A 34 -24.46 -30.21 49.58
C GLY A 34 -23.49 -31.21 48.95
N LEU A 35 -22.50 -31.71 49.69
CA LEU A 35 -21.44 -32.58 49.19
C LEU A 35 -21.62 -33.99 49.76
N ARG A 36 -21.56 -35.00 48.90
CA ARG A 36 -21.43 -36.41 49.27
C ARG A 36 -20.05 -36.71 49.84
N ILE A 37 -19.01 -36.04 49.32
CA ILE A 37 -17.61 -36.15 49.75
C ILE A 37 -17.12 -34.74 50.12
N ALA A 38 -17.15 -34.39 51.41
CA ALA A 38 -16.76 -33.08 51.89
C ALA A 38 -15.30 -33.06 52.38
N VAL A 39 -14.87 -34.15 53.02
CA VAL A 39 -13.53 -34.29 53.60
C VAL A 39 -12.81 -35.55 53.09
N ALA A 40 -11.48 -35.58 53.24
CA ALA A 40 -10.67 -36.74 52.82
C ALA A 40 -11.07 -38.05 53.52
N ALA A 41 -11.66 -37.96 54.72
CA ALA A 41 -12.15 -39.11 55.47
C ALA A 41 -13.37 -39.79 54.80
N ASP A 42 -14.17 -39.06 54.00
CA ASP A 42 -15.36 -39.61 53.33
C ASP A 42 -14.95 -40.53 52.16
N ASN A 43 -13.99 -40.09 51.35
CA ASN A 43 -13.33 -40.88 50.32
C ASN A 43 -12.05 -40.18 49.83
N ALA A 44 -10.89 -40.67 50.26
CA ALA A 44 -9.60 -40.02 50.00
C ALA A 44 -9.30 -39.85 48.49
N ALA A 45 -9.66 -40.83 47.66
CA ALA A 45 -9.37 -40.80 46.22
C ALA A 45 -10.23 -39.75 45.50
N TYR A 46 -11.56 -39.78 45.68
CA TYR A 46 -12.46 -38.80 45.07
C TYR A 46 -12.21 -37.39 45.61
N TRP A 47 -11.94 -37.25 46.91
CA TRP A 47 -11.60 -35.96 47.52
C TRP A 47 -10.31 -35.39 46.94
N SER A 48 -9.25 -36.19 46.79
CA SER A 48 -7.98 -35.73 46.20
C SER A 48 -8.16 -35.30 44.75
N ILE A 49 -8.83 -36.10 43.91
CA ILE A 49 -9.05 -35.78 42.49
C ILE A 49 -9.89 -34.50 42.37
N SER A 50 -10.99 -34.39 43.11
CA SER A 50 -11.86 -33.22 43.07
C SER A 50 -11.18 -31.94 43.59
N THR A 51 -10.32 -32.05 44.61
CA THR A 51 -9.54 -30.92 45.14
C THR A 51 -8.51 -30.45 44.11
N THR A 52 -7.81 -31.36 43.43
CA THR A 52 -6.91 -31.01 42.32
C THR A 52 -7.68 -30.36 41.17
N MET A 53 -8.82 -30.92 40.77
CA MET A 53 -9.67 -30.34 39.72
C MET A 53 -10.20 -28.96 40.09
N ARG A 54 -10.60 -28.72 41.35
CA ARG A 54 -10.98 -27.38 41.83
C ARG A 54 -9.82 -26.40 41.79
N SER A 55 -8.62 -26.83 42.24
CA SER A 55 -7.41 -26.01 42.17
C SER A 55 -7.06 -25.63 40.73
N ASP A 56 -7.22 -26.59 39.81
CA ASP A 56 -7.00 -26.37 38.39
C ASP A 56 -8.01 -25.40 37.79
N ASN A 57 -9.28 -25.52 38.19
CA ASN A 57 -10.33 -24.59 37.77
C ASN A 57 -9.96 -23.15 38.18
N LEU A 58 -9.58 -22.93 39.45
CA LEU A 58 -9.15 -21.61 39.91
C LEU A 58 -8.01 -21.02 39.07
N ALA A 59 -7.06 -21.86 38.65
CA ALA A 59 -5.96 -21.43 37.79
C ALA A 59 -6.45 -21.10 36.36
N ILE A 60 -7.41 -21.86 35.82
CA ILE A 60 -8.06 -21.56 34.53
C ILE A 60 -8.85 -20.26 34.60
N SER A 61 -9.60 -20.02 35.68
CA SER A 61 -10.34 -18.75 35.88
C SER A 61 -9.38 -17.56 35.89
N ALA A 62 -8.26 -17.65 36.61
CA ALA A 62 -7.25 -16.58 36.63
C ALA A 62 -6.63 -16.33 35.24
N VAL A 63 -6.45 -17.37 34.42
CA VAL A 63 -5.99 -17.20 33.03
C VAL A 63 -7.08 -16.61 32.14
N SER A 64 -8.34 -16.98 32.35
CA SER A 64 -9.50 -16.38 31.66
C SER A 64 -9.57 -14.87 31.92
N ASP A 65 -9.42 -14.44 33.18
CA ASP A 65 -9.36 -13.02 33.54
C ASP A 65 -8.20 -12.30 32.84
N ALA A 66 -7.02 -12.94 32.79
CA ALA A 66 -5.86 -12.38 32.11
C ALA A 66 -6.04 -12.32 30.57
N LEU A 67 -6.71 -13.30 29.98
CA LEU A 67 -7.09 -13.29 28.56
C LEU A 67 -8.11 -12.17 28.28
N GLY A 68 -9.09 -11.96 29.18
CA GLY A 68 -10.04 -10.85 29.09
C GLY A 68 -9.36 -9.49 29.14
N LEU A 69 -8.37 -9.32 30.02
CA LEU A 69 -7.55 -8.10 30.08
C LEU A 69 -6.72 -7.91 28.79
N GLY A 70 -6.14 -8.99 28.28
CA GLY A 70 -5.40 -9.00 27.01
C GLY A 70 -6.31 -8.63 25.83
N ALA A 71 -7.51 -9.19 25.78
CA ALA A 71 -8.54 -8.89 24.78
C ALA A 71 -8.90 -7.41 24.81
N ALA A 72 -9.20 -6.86 25.99
CA ALA A 72 -9.53 -5.44 26.14
C ALA A 72 -8.40 -4.50 25.69
N LYS A 73 -7.13 -4.87 25.95
CA LYS A 73 -5.96 -4.11 25.48
C LYS A 73 -5.86 -4.11 23.94
N ILE A 74 -6.06 -5.26 23.30
CA ILE A 74 -6.03 -5.37 21.83
C ILE A 74 -7.25 -4.68 21.20
N ASP A 75 -8.44 -4.85 21.78
CA ASP A 75 -9.68 -4.24 21.32
C ASP A 75 -9.60 -2.71 21.35
N THR A 76 -9.05 -2.13 22.42
CA THR A 76 -8.79 -0.68 22.52
C THR A 76 -7.88 -0.19 21.38
N ALA A 77 -6.80 -0.92 21.08
CA ALA A 77 -5.87 -0.58 20.01
C ALA A 77 -6.49 -0.78 18.61
N TYR A 78 -7.30 -1.83 18.44
CA TYR A 78 -8.02 -2.12 17.20
C TYR A 78 -9.04 -1.02 16.91
N ALA A 79 -9.87 -0.66 17.89
CA ALA A 79 -10.86 0.42 17.77
C ALA A 79 -10.19 1.76 17.44
N GLY A 80 -9.09 2.10 18.12
CA GLY A 80 -8.31 3.31 17.82
C GLY A 80 -7.73 3.29 16.40
N THR A 81 -7.20 2.15 15.95
CA THR A 81 -6.68 2.01 14.60
C THR A 81 -7.78 2.12 13.53
N ALA A 82 -8.94 1.49 13.75
CA ALA A 82 -10.06 1.56 12.83
C ALA A 82 -10.55 3.00 12.66
N ALA A 83 -10.67 3.76 13.75
CA ALA A 83 -11.02 5.17 13.70
C ALA A 83 -9.97 6.02 12.95
N ILE A 84 -8.68 5.70 13.08
CA ILE A 84 -7.61 6.37 12.31
C ILE A 84 -7.72 6.09 10.82
N VAL A 85 -8.06 4.85 10.42
CA VAL A 85 -8.31 4.51 9.01
C VAL A 85 -9.44 5.38 8.44
N ASP A 86 -10.53 5.55 9.18
CA ASP A 86 -11.66 6.40 8.76
C ASP A 86 -11.23 7.87 8.63
N ILE A 87 -10.45 8.40 9.58
CA ILE A 87 -9.90 9.76 9.53
C ILE A 87 -8.99 9.96 8.31
N LEU A 88 -8.11 9.00 8.00
CA LEU A 88 -7.24 9.06 6.82
C LEU A 88 -8.07 9.03 5.52
N GLY A 89 -9.17 8.27 5.50
CA GLY A 89 -10.14 8.27 4.41
C GLY A 89 -10.78 9.65 4.18
N GLU A 90 -11.21 10.33 5.26
CA GLU A 90 -11.73 11.69 5.17
C GLU A 90 -10.63 12.69 4.76
N PHE A 91 -9.43 12.56 5.33
CA PHE A 91 -8.28 13.42 5.02
C PHE A 91 -7.95 13.36 3.52
N LYS A 92 -7.93 12.15 2.95
CA LYS A 92 -7.75 11.93 1.50
C LYS A 92 -8.87 12.59 0.69
N ALA A 93 -10.12 12.47 1.12
CA ALA A 93 -11.24 13.11 0.43
C ALA A 93 -11.11 14.65 0.40
N ARG A 94 -10.64 15.27 1.49
CA ARG A 94 -10.34 16.71 1.55
C ARG A 94 -9.22 17.12 0.61
N LEU A 95 -8.14 16.32 0.55
CA LEU A 95 -7.06 16.54 -0.42
C LEU A 95 -7.55 16.47 -1.87
N VAL A 96 -8.40 15.49 -2.20
CA VAL A 96 -9.01 15.41 -3.54
C VAL A 96 -9.86 16.64 -3.83
N ALA A 97 -10.69 17.08 -2.89
CA ALA A 97 -11.50 18.30 -3.05
C ALA A 97 -10.64 19.55 -3.30
N ALA A 98 -9.46 19.65 -2.68
CA ALA A 98 -8.54 20.77 -2.90
C ALA A 98 -7.94 20.85 -4.32
N LYS A 99 -8.11 19.80 -5.15
CA LYS A 99 -7.68 19.80 -6.56
C LYS A 99 -8.65 20.54 -7.48
N GLU A 100 -9.90 20.70 -7.08
CA GLU A 100 -10.93 21.35 -7.90
C GLU A 100 -10.66 22.85 -8.07
N GLN A 101 -10.94 23.37 -9.26
CA GLN A 101 -10.72 24.78 -9.57
C GLN A 101 -11.71 25.66 -8.80
N GLY A 102 -11.21 26.70 -8.13
CA GLY A 102 -12.04 27.65 -7.38
C GLY A 102 -12.29 27.27 -5.91
N VAL A 103 -11.71 26.17 -5.41
CA VAL A 103 -11.74 25.81 -3.99
C VAL A 103 -10.79 26.68 -3.17
N ASP A 104 -11.27 27.12 -2.01
CA ASP A 104 -10.48 27.87 -1.03
C ASP A 104 -9.59 26.91 -0.22
N ARG A 105 -8.31 26.82 -0.62
CA ARG A 105 -7.34 25.91 0.01
C ARG A 105 -7.05 26.25 1.47
N ALA A 106 -7.23 27.51 1.90
CA ALA A 106 -7.01 27.87 3.30
C ALA A 106 -8.07 27.21 4.20
N LYS A 107 -9.34 27.21 3.78
CA LYS A 107 -10.42 26.53 4.51
C LYS A 107 -10.27 25.02 4.52
N VAL A 108 -9.88 24.43 3.38
CA VAL A 108 -9.60 22.99 3.36
C VAL A 108 -8.42 22.64 4.26
N GLN A 109 -7.38 23.49 4.33
CA GLN A 109 -6.27 23.29 5.26
C GLN A 109 -6.70 23.33 6.74
N GLU A 110 -7.65 24.18 7.11
CA GLU A 110 -8.23 24.18 8.47
C GLU A 110 -8.91 22.84 8.79
N GLU A 111 -9.67 22.28 7.84
CA GLU A 111 -10.29 20.95 7.98
C GLU A 111 -9.24 19.84 8.10
N LEU A 112 -8.19 19.86 7.26
CA LEU A 112 -7.08 18.91 7.34
C LEU A 112 -6.36 18.97 8.68
N THR A 113 -6.13 20.18 9.20
CA THR A 113 -5.51 20.40 10.51
C THR A 113 -6.38 19.81 11.62
N GLN A 114 -7.70 19.97 11.54
CA GLN A 114 -8.64 19.39 12.50
C GLN A 114 -8.68 17.86 12.42
N LEU A 115 -8.61 17.28 11.23
CA LEU A 115 -8.54 15.82 11.05
C LEU A 115 -7.24 15.24 11.63
N ASN A 116 -6.10 15.91 11.43
CA ASN A 116 -4.85 15.49 12.06
C ASN A 116 -4.96 15.53 13.60
N ALA A 117 -5.49 16.62 14.17
CA ALA A 117 -5.68 16.73 15.62
C ALA A 117 -6.62 15.63 16.18
N GLN A 118 -7.64 15.24 15.42
CA GLN A 118 -8.51 14.11 15.78
C GLN A 118 -7.74 12.79 15.74
N ALA A 119 -6.93 12.53 14.71
CA ALA A 119 -6.09 11.34 14.64
C ALA A 119 -5.13 11.25 15.84
N GLU A 120 -4.44 12.34 16.17
CA GLU A 120 -3.55 12.40 17.34
C GLU A 120 -4.32 12.11 18.64
N SER A 121 -5.49 12.73 18.86
CA SER A 121 -6.32 12.49 20.04
C SER A 121 -6.80 11.04 20.16
N ILE A 122 -7.16 10.40 19.04
CA ILE A 122 -7.52 8.97 19.01
C ILE A 122 -6.31 8.12 19.40
N VAL A 123 -5.13 8.39 18.84
CA VAL A 123 -3.90 7.66 19.21
C VAL A 123 -3.62 7.81 20.69
N GLU A 124 -3.73 9.00 21.27
CA GLU A 124 -3.44 9.24 22.68
C GLU A 124 -4.45 8.57 23.63
N SER A 125 -5.73 8.59 23.26
CA SER A 125 -6.82 8.01 24.06
C SER A 125 -6.94 6.49 23.95
N ALA A 126 -6.35 5.85 22.93
CA ALA A 126 -6.25 4.40 22.76
C ALA A 126 -5.28 3.73 23.77
N SER A 127 -5.45 4.04 25.04
CA SER A 127 -4.66 3.57 26.17
C SER A 127 -5.51 2.70 27.08
N PHE A 128 -5.01 1.52 27.42
CA PHE A 128 -5.67 0.59 28.34
C PHE A 128 -4.74 0.26 29.50
N SER A 129 -5.18 0.52 30.73
CA SER A 129 -4.36 0.38 31.95
C SER A 129 -3.01 1.11 31.90
N GLY A 130 -2.95 2.26 31.22
CA GLY A 130 -1.73 3.07 31.07
C GLY A 130 -0.79 2.63 29.95
N GLU A 131 -1.14 1.57 29.23
CA GLU A 131 -0.39 1.03 28.10
C GLU A 131 -1.06 1.39 26.78
N ASN A 132 -0.27 1.88 25.83
CA ASN A 132 -0.77 2.30 24.52
C ASN A 132 0.00 1.55 23.41
N LEU A 133 -0.71 0.76 22.61
CA LEU A 133 -0.11 -0.03 21.52
C LEU A 133 0.04 0.76 20.21
N LEU A 134 -0.60 1.93 20.12
CA LEU A 134 -0.58 2.82 18.96
C LEU A 134 0.43 3.97 19.13
N LYS A 135 1.01 4.14 20.32
CA LYS A 135 1.99 5.19 20.62
C LYS A 135 3.26 4.61 21.23
N THR A 136 4.36 4.68 20.48
CA THR A 136 5.69 4.31 20.97
C THR A 136 6.38 5.49 21.66
N LYS A 137 7.20 5.18 22.67
CA LYS A 137 7.92 6.17 23.48
C LYS A 137 9.43 6.21 23.17
N SER A 138 9.84 5.75 21.99
CA SER A 138 11.25 5.83 21.60
C SER A 138 11.63 7.29 21.35
N THR A 139 12.89 7.63 21.62
CA THR A 139 13.48 8.93 21.28
C THR A 139 14.16 8.92 19.91
N LEU A 140 14.30 7.75 19.28
CA LEU A 140 14.87 7.54 17.97
C LEU A 140 13.76 7.19 16.96
N PRO A 141 13.99 7.39 15.65
CA PRO A 141 13.11 6.87 14.61
C PRO A 141 12.96 5.35 14.73
N LEU A 142 11.75 4.83 14.54
CA LEU A 142 11.46 3.40 14.79
C LEU A 142 12.29 2.43 13.93
N LEU A 143 12.73 2.84 12.74
CA LEU A 143 13.56 2.00 11.88
C LEU A 143 15.00 1.83 12.42
N GLU A 144 15.49 2.80 13.19
CA GLU A 144 16.82 2.77 13.81
C GLU A 144 16.85 2.03 15.15
N GLU A 145 15.67 1.81 15.74
CA GLU A 145 15.52 1.02 16.94
C GLU A 145 15.78 -0.48 16.71
N GLY A 146 16.14 -1.20 17.77
CA GLY A 146 16.12 -2.67 17.77
C GLY A 146 14.71 -3.24 17.65
N PRO A 147 14.52 -4.56 17.79
CA PRO A 147 13.18 -5.15 17.90
C PRO A 147 12.39 -4.52 19.06
N MET A 148 11.20 -3.99 18.78
CA MET A 148 10.33 -3.37 19.79
C MET A 148 9.08 -4.23 19.97
N THR A 149 9.09 -5.12 20.95
CA THR A 149 7.97 -6.03 21.21
C THR A 149 7.36 -5.80 22.59
N THR A 150 6.04 -5.79 22.65
CA THR A 150 5.29 -5.98 23.91
C THR A 150 4.56 -7.32 23.88
N SER A 151 4.03 -7.79 25.01
CA SER A 151 3.36 -9.08 25.06
C SER A 151 2.01 -9.03 25.75
N VAL A 152 1.05 -9.81 25.24
CA VAL A 152 -0.26 -10.04 25.85
C VAL A 152 -0.46 -11.53 26.13
N VAL A 153 -1.19 -11.86 27.19
CA VAL A 153 -1.59 -13.25 27.45
C VAL A 153 -2.48 -13.72 26.31
N SER A 154 -2.19 -14.90 25.78
CA SER A 154 -2.83 -15.38 24.55
C SER A 154 -3.36 -16.80 24.62
N SER A 155 -2.88 -17.64 25.54
CA SER A 155 -3.47 -18.97 25.74
C SER A 155 -3.12 -19.60 27.09
N PHE A 156 -3.88 -20.64 27.43
CA PHE A 156 -3.67 -21.54 28.56
C PHE A 156 -3.02 -22.85 28.08
N VAL A 157 -2.00 -23.34 28.78
CA VAL A 157 -1.47 -24.69 28.56
C VAL A 157 -1.22 -25.44 29.87
N ARG A 158 -1.30 -26.77 29.81
CA ARG A 158 -0.70 -27.64 30.82
C ARG A 158 0.60 -28.23 30.29
N ASP A 159 1.64 -28.21 31.11
CA ASP A 159 2.91 -28.86 30.77
C ASP A 159 2.85 -30.38 30.97
N ALA A 160 3.93 -31.09 30.61
CA ALA A 160 4.03 -32.53 30.76
C ALA A 160 3.96 -33.01 32.24
N ASN A 161 4.18 -32.10 33.19
CA ASN A 161 4.08 -32.36 34.62
C ASN A 161 2.71 -31.96 35.19
N SER A 162 1.75 -31.61 34.33
CA SER A 162 0.40 -31.14 34.67
C SER A 162 0.33 -29.76 35.36
N ASN A 163 1.40 -28.97 35.32
CA ASN A 163 1.35 -27.59 35.81
C ASN A 163 0.63 -26.68 34.82
N VAL A 164 -0.14 -25.74 35.35
CA VAL A 164 -0.82 -24.71 34.58
C VAL A 164 0.15 -23.57 34.24
N GLN A 165 0.18 -23.14 32.97
CA GLN A 165 0.97 -22.00 32.52
C GLN A 165 0.18 -21.13 31.52
N ALA A 166 0.36 -19.81 31.62
CA ALA A 166 -0.10 -18.85 30.62
C ALA A 166 0.97 -18.65 29.56
N LYS A 167 0.58 -18.67 28.27
CA LYS A 167 1.46 -18.28 27.17
C LYS A 167 1.14 -16.87 26.71
N THR A 168 2.18 -16.13 26.36
CA THR A 168 2.05 -14.78 25.81
C THR A 168 2.32 -14.78 24.30
N MET A 169 1.82 -13.74 23.65
CA MET A 169 2.10 -13.42 22.26
C MET A 169 2.82 -12.09 22.20
N ALA A 170 3.92 -12.05 21.44
CA ALA A 170 4.60 -10.81 21.12
C ALA A 170 3.84 -10.00 20.06
N ILE A 171 3.78 -8.69 20.27
CA ILE A 171 3.23 -7.69 19.38
C ILE A 171 4.39 -6.78 18.99
N ASP A 172 4.67 -6.70 17.69
CA ASP A 172 5.68 -5.78 17.15
C ASP A 172 5.11 -4.36 17.11
N LEU A 173 5.61 -3.51 18.01
CA LEU A 173 5.16 -2.13 18.14
C LEU A 173 5.53 -1.28 16.92
N LYS A 174 6.56 -1.64 16.14
CA LYS A 174 6.87 -0.92 14.90
C LYS A 174 5.78 -1.05 13.85
N GLN A 175 4.96 -2.10 13.97
CA GLN A 175 3.88 -2.42 13.04
C GLN A 175 2.52 -1.89 13.49
N SER A 176 2.37 -1.58 14.78
CA SER A 176 1.12 -1.04 15.34
C SER A 176 1.19 0.45 15.68
N SER A 177 2.39 1.00 15.86
CA SER A 177 2.58 2.38 16.29
C SER A 177 2.17 3.38 15.21
N MET A 178 1.14 4.17 15.52
CA MET A 178 0.69 5.31 14.72
C MET A 178 1.60 6.51 14.91
N LEU A 179 2.03 6.77 16.15
CA LEU A 179 2.91 7.88 16.51
C LEU A 179 4.07 7.40 17.38
N ASN A 180 5.26 7.94 17.15
CA ASN A 180 6.43 7.80 18.00
C ASN A 180 6.80 9.15 18.62
N VAL A 181 7.17 9.16 19.90
CA VAL A 181 7.52 10.38 20.65
C VAL A 181 8.75 11.08 20.08
N GLY A 182 9.79 10.32 19.70
CA GLY A 182 11.01 10.85 19.08
C GLY A 182 10.83 11.34 17.65
N GLY A 183 9.61 11.20 17.09
CA GLY A 183 9.35 11.36 15.67
C GLY A 183 9.88 10.18 14.85
N GLY A 184 9.44 10.10 13.60
CA GLY A 184 9.99 9.15 12.65
C GLY A 184 9.49 7.70 12.80
N GLY A 185 8.94 7.15 11.73
CA GLY A 185 8.64 5.71 11.59
C GLY A 185 7.32 5.24 12.21
N GLY A 186 6.59 6.09 12.94
CA GLY A 186 5.16 5.85 13.20
C GLY A 186 4.37 5.90 11.89
N ILE A 187 3.24 5.18 11.82
CA ILE A 187 2.42 5.10 10.59
C ILE A 187 1.96 6.48 10.10
N LEU A 188 1.72 7.43 10.99
CA LEU A 188 1.29 8.80 10.67
C LEU A 188 2.45 9.79 10.57
N GLN A 189 3.69 9.30 10.62
CA GLN A 189 4.91 10.11 10.64
C GLN A 189 5.79 9.74 9.44
N LYS A 190 6.69 10.66 9.07
CA LYS A 190 7.70 10.42 8.07
C LYS A 190 8.58 9.25 8.45
N GLN A 191 9.02 8.49 7.46
CA GLN A 191 10.06 7.52 7.66
C GLN A 191 11.42 8.17 7.42
N VAL A 192 12.24 8.21 8.45
CA VAL A 192 13.64 8.67 8.32
C VAL A 192 14.37 7.73 7.35
N HIS A 193 15.23 8.31 6.51
CA HIS A 193 15.90 7.64 5.37
C HIS A 193 15.00 7.33 4.17
N SER A 194 13.73 7.72 4.18
CA SER A 194 12.93 7.68 2.96
C SER A 194 13.42 8.71 1.95
N VAL A 195 13.50 8.30 0.69
CA VAL A 195 13.75 9.18 -0.46
C VAL A 195 12.45 9.73 -1.07
N GLY A 196 11.29 9.41 -0.46
CA GLY A 196 9.98 9.91 -0.85
C GLY A 196 9.68 9.72 -2.33
N ASP A 197 9.22 10.79 -2.97
CA ASP A 197 8.88 10.85 -4.39
C ASP A 197 10.10 10.97 -5.33
N ILE A 198 11.32 11.08 -4.78
CA ILE A 198 12.57 11.21 -5.55
C ILE A 198 12.48 12.40 -6.51
N GLY A 199 11.99 13.54 -6.03
CA GLY A 199 11.77 14.73 -6.84
C GLY A 199 10.88 14.51 -8.07
N GLY A 200 9.92 13.59 -8.00
CA GLY A 200 9.00 13.31 -9.12
C GLY A 200 9.56 12.30 -10.12
N PHE A 201 10.76 11.76 -9.86
CA PHE A 201 11.33 10.68 -10.66
C PHE A 201 10.65 9.35 -10.40
N ARG A 202 10.11 9.12 -9.19
CA ARG A 202 9.39 7.88 -8.86
C ARG A 202 8.13 7.73 -9.73
N GLY A 203 7.92 6.52 -10.24
CA GLY A 203 6.73 6.20 -11.05
C GLY A 203 6.80 6.76 -12.46
N THR A 204 7.96 7.26 -12.88
CA THR A 204 8.19 7.69 -14.26
C THR A 204 8.50 6.48 -15.16
N GLY A 205 8.14 6.62 -16.43
CA GLY A 205 8.33 5.64 -17.50
C GLY A 205 8.31 6.39 -18.83
N VAL A 206 9.27 7.29 -19.00
CA VAL A 206 9.25 8.24 -20.11
C VAL A 206 9.94 7.65 -21.33
N ASN A 207 9.28 7.77 -22.47
CA ASN A 207 9.80 7.35 -23.77
C ASN A 207 9.93 8.57 -24.66
N SER A 208 11.10 8.78 -25.23
CA SER A 208 11.29 9.85 -26.19
C SER A 208 10.62 9.51 -27.53
N VAL A 209 10.06 10.52 -28.19
CA VAL A 209 9.42 10.38 -29.50
C VAL A 209 10.11 11.24 -30.54
N ALA A 210 10.14 10.77 -31.78
CA ALA A 210 10.55 11.54 -32.94
C ALA A 210 9.75 11.11 -34.16
N HIS A 211 9.76 11.98 -35.17
CA HIS A 211 9.20 11.78 -36.49
C HIS A 211 10.15 12.36 -37.55
N GLN A 212 9.94 12.02 -38.81
CA GLN A 212 10.75 12.58 -39.91
C GLN A 212 10.66 14.11 -39.96
N GLY A 213 11.69 14.72 -40.54
CA GLY A 213 11.71 16.11 -40.94
C GLY A 213 10.63 16.41 -41.97
N HIS A 214 9.86 17.46 -41.71
CA HIS A 214 8.81 17.93 -42.59
C HIS A 214 8.59 19.43 -42.45
N GLU A 215 8.09 20.04 -43.51
CA GLU A 215 7.77 21.46 -43.57
C GLU A 215 6.41 21.66 -44.24
N SER A 216 5.54 22.41 -43.58
CA SER A 216 4.21 22.75 -44.07
C SER A 216 4.26 24.10 -44.78
N TYR A 217 3.56 24.20 -45.90
CA TYR A 217 3.51 25.40 -46.75
C TYR A 217 2.06 25.73 -47.10
N ARG A 218 1.82 27.01 -47.36
CA ARG A 218 0.51 27.50 -47.81
C ARG A 218 0.47 27.60 -49.32
N PHE A 219 -0.55 27.00 -49.94
CA PHE A 219 -0.85 27.18 -51.36
C PHE A 219 -1.39 28.60 -51.61
N THR A 220 -0.72 29.36 -52.48
CA THR A 220 -1.03 30.80 -52.68
C THR A 220 -1.92 31.09 -53.90
N GLY A 221 -2.22 30.09 -54.73
CA GLY A 221 -3.11 30.22 -55.87
C GLY A 221 -2.76 29.26 -57.01
N GLY A 222 -3.67 29.12 -57.99
CA GLY A 222 -3.46 28.26 -59.16
C GLY A 222 -2.61 28.91 -60.27
N VAL A 223 -2.07 28.08 -61.15
CA VAL A 223 -1.30 28.48 -62.35
C VAL A 223 -1.75 27.68 -63.57
N GLU A 224 -1.57 28.25 -64.76
CA GLU A 224 -1.63 27.56 -66.04
C GLU A 224 -0.30 27.83 -66.78
N LEU A 225 0.53 26.80 -66.94
CA LEU A 225 1.85 26.93 -67.57
C LEU A 225 1.76 26.74 -69.09
N ALA A 226 2.17 27.76 -69.84
CA ALA A 226 2.43 27.61 -71.27
C ALA A 226 3.66 26.71 -71.52
N ALA A 227 3.88 26.31 -72.79
CA ALA A 227 4.94 25.37 -73.14
C ALA A 227 6.38 25.83 -72.78
N THR A 228 6.60 27.12 -72.60
CA THR A 228 7.89 27.72 -72.22
C THR A 228 7.95 28.15 -70.75
N ASP A 229 6.85 28.02 -70.01
CA ASP A 229 6.76 28.47 -68.64
C ASP A 229 7.31 27.41 -67.69
N SER A 230 7.94 27.84 -66.60
CA SER A 230 8.55 26.94 -65.63
C SER A 230 8.66 27.58 -64.25
N ILE A 231 8.55 26.75 -63.21
CA ILE A 231 8.95 27.07 -61.84
C ILE A 231 10.07 26.10 -61.47
N THR A 232 11.26 26.62 -61.16
CA THR A 232 12.40 25.82 -60.71
C THR A 232 12.70 26.11 -59.25
N PHE A 233 13.04 25.09 -58.48
CA PHE A 233 13.42 25.23 -57.07
C PHE A 233 14.45 24.16 -56.70
N THR A 234 15.19 24.39 -55.61
CA THR A 234 16.08 23.40 -55.00
C THR A 234 15.42 22.81 -53.77
N LEU A 235 15.24 21.50 -53.73
CA LEU A 235 14.83 20.76 -52.55
C LEU A 235 16.05 20.14 -51.88
N THR A 236 16.33 20.53 -50.64
CA THR A 236 17.40 19.91 -49.82
C THR A 236 16.77 18.94 -48.83
N VAL A 237 17.20 17.68 -48.87
CA VAL A 237 16.68 16.59 -48.04
C VAL A 237 17.76 16.11 -47.06
N ASP A 238 17.37 15.81 -45.82
CA ASP A 238 18.23 15.21 -44.78
C ASP A 238 19.52 15.97 -44.46
N ALA A 239 19.45 17.31 -44.55
CA ALA A 239 20.48 18.19 -44.02
C ALA A 239 20.34 18.33 -42.50
N GLY A 240 21.44 18.62 -41.82
CA GLY A 240 21.48 18.85 -40.38
C GLY A 240 22.90 19.18 -39.91
N ASP A 241 23.07 19.30 -38.60
CA ASP A 241 24.35 19.74 -38.02
C ASP A 241 25.53 18.79 -38.35
N TYR A 242 25.23 17.52 -38.60
CA TYR A 242 26.20 16.47 -38.91
C TYR A 242 26.20 16.05 -40.40
N SER A 243 25.43 16.71 -41.26
CA SER A 243 25.31 16.33 -42.67
C SER A 243 24.80 17.48 -43.54
N PRO A 244 25.40 17.76 -44.71
CA PRO A 244 24.88 18.78 -45.63
C PRO A 244 23.57 18.37 -46.33
N GLY A 245 23.17 17.10 -46.23
CA GLY A 245 22.03 16.54 -46.95
C GLY A 245 22.28 16.38 -48.46
N SER A 246 21.21 16.09 -49.19
CA SER A 246 21.20 15.98 -50.65
C SER A 246 20.32 17.06 -51.26
N ALA A 247 20.85 17.81 -52.23
CA ALA A 247 20.13 18.87 -52.92
C ALA A 247 19.69 18.44 -54.33
N TYR A 248 18.42 18.66 -54.65
CA TYR A 248 17.80 18.31 -55.92
C TYR A 248 17.24 19.58 -56.58
N VAL A 249 17.64 19.86 -57.82
CA VAL A 249 17.05 20.94 -58.60
C VAL A 249 15.87 20.37 -59.37
N LEU A 250 14.67 20.87 -59.07
CA LEU A 250 13.41 20.37 -59.57
C LEU A 250 12.69 21.45 -60.37
N THR A 251 12.00 21.05 -61.44
CA THR A 251 11.26 21.96 -62.31
C THR A 251 9.82 21.49 -62.44
N ILE A 252 8.89 22.41 -62.22
CA ILE A 252 7.47 22.29 -62.59
C ILE A 252 7.30 23.03 -63.92
N ASP A 253 7.08 22.28 -64.98
CA ASP A 253 6.71 22.77 -66.30
C ASP A 253 5.38 22.15 -66.76
N LYS A 254 4.88 22.59 -67.93
CA LYS A 254 3.64 22.06 -68.48
C LYS A 254 3.63 20.52 -68.59
N ALA A 255 4.73 19.92 -69.04
CA ALA A 255 4.81 18.48 -69.27
C ALA A 255 4.77 17.69 -67.96
N THR A 256 5.42 18.19 -66.91
CA THR A 256 5.37 17.59 -65.56
C THR A 256 3.96 17.66 -64.97
N ILE A 257 3.24 18.78 -65.14
CA ILE A 257 1.85 18.92 -64.68
C ILE A 257 0.93 17.95 -65.42
N ASP A 258 0.97 17.97 -66.75
CA ASP A 258 0.14 17.13 -67.61
C ASP A 258 0.35 15.65 -67.29
N THR A 259 1.60 15.23 -67.11
CA THR A 259 1.95 13.85 -66.74
C THR A 259 1.42 13.48 -65.35
N ALA A 260 1.61 14.35 -64.36
CA ALA A 260 1.20 14.07 -62.99
C ALA A 260 -0.32 14.04 -62.79
N LEU A 261 -1.05 14.91 -63.51
CA LEU A 261 -2.50 15.06 -63.37
C LEU A 261 -3.30 14.30 -64.43
N GLY A 262 -2.63 13.75 -65.45
CA GLY A 262 -3.30 13.10 -66.59
C GLY A 262 -4.06 14.09 -67.48
N THR A 263 -3.57 15.33 -67.58
CA THR A 263 -4.19 16.41 -68.36
C THR A 263 -3.32 16.83 -69.55
N THR A 264 -3.75 17.87 -70.29
CA THR A 264 -3.01 18.45 -71.42
C THR A 264 -3.05 19.99 -71.40
N ASP A 265 -3.41 20.59 -70.26
CA ASP A 265 -3.67 22.02 -70.10
C ASP A 265 -2.60 22.75 -69.28
N GLY A 266 -1.68 22.04 -68.63
CA GLY A 266 -0.64 22.65 -67.80
C GLY A 266 -1.16 23.32 -66.52
N LYS A 267 -2.35 22.92 -66.04
CA LYS A 267 -3.06 23.65 -64.99
C LYS A 267 -2.96 23.00 -63.61
N ILE A 268 -2.59 23.79 -62.61
CA ILE A 268 -2.77 23.48 -61.18
C ILE A 268 -3.76 24.49 -60.60
N ALA A 269 -4.90 24.04 -60.10
CA ALA A 269 -5.95 24.90 -59.54
C ALA A 269 -6.06 24.81 -58.01
N THR A 270 -5.63 23.71 -57.39
CA THR A 270 -5.84 23.44 -55.96
C THR A 270 -4.59 22.87 -55.29
N ALA A 271 -4.48 23.01 -53.97
CA ALA A 271 -3.39 22.42 -53.20
C ALA A 271 -3.28 20.89 -53.37
N PRO A 272 -4.38 20.11 -53.39
CA PRO A 272 -4.30 18.68 -53.74
C PRO A 272 -3.65 18.40 -55.10
N GLN A 273 -3.92 19.20 -56.13
CA GLN A 273 -3.26 19.04 -57.42
C GLN A 273 -1.77 19.37 -57.34
N LEU A 274 -1.38 20.44 -56.63
CA LEU A 274 0.03 20.74 -56.39
C LEU A 274 0.75 19.58 -55.69
N ARG A 275 0.13 18.97 -54.67
CA ARG A 275 0.69 17.79 -53.98
C ARG A 275 0.95 16.63 -54.94
N THR A 276 -0.02 16.30 -55.79
CA THR A 276 0.15 15.24 -56.80
C THR A 276 1.29 15.56 -57.76
N VAL A 277 1.42 16.83 -58.18
CA VAL A 277 2.53 17.27 -59.06
C VAL A 277 3.88 17.15 -58.35
N LEU A 278 4.00 17.64 -57.11
CA LEU A 278 5.22 17.54 -56.32
C LEU A 278 5.64 16.08 -56.09
N GLU A 279 4.70 15.23 -55.69
CA GLU A 279 4.95 13.79 -55.49
C GLU A 279 5.44 13.12 -56.78
N SER A 280 4.79 13.41 -57.91
CA SER A 280 5.20 12.90 -59.23
C SER A 280 6.64 13.32 -59.59
N ILE A 281 6.98 14.59 -59.34
CA ILE A 281 8.33 15.13 -59.59
C ILE A 281 9.37 14.48 -58.66
N PHE A 282 9.04 14.26 -57.38
CA PHE A 282 9.94 13.59 -56.44
C PHE A 282 10.24 12.17 -56.90
N VAL A 283 9.21 11.40 -57.24
CA VAL A 283 9.36 10.02 -57.74
C VAL A 283 10.16 9.98 -59.03
N ALA A 284 9.84 10.86 -60.00
CA ALA A 284 10.52 10.89 -61.30
C ALA A 284 12.02 11.25 -61.19
N ASN A 285 12.40 12.02 -60.17
CA ASN A 285 13.79 12.45 -59.94
C ASN A 285 14.50 11.63 -58.84
N GLY A 286 13.87 10.59 -58.29
CA GLY A 286 14.45 9.78 -57.21
C GLY A 286 14.73 10.57 -55.93
N VAL A 287 13.93 11.60 -55.66
CA VAL A 287 14.04 12.41 -54.45
C VAL A 287 13.43 11.64 -53.28
N PRO A 288 14.16 11.43 -52.16
CA PRO A 288 13.65 10.72 -51.00
C PRO A 288 12.74 11.63 -50.15
N ALA A 289 11.67 12.15 -50.76
CA ALA A 289 10.70 13.04 -50.14
C ALA A 289 9.29 12.67 -50.60
N THR A 290 8.30 13.16 -49.85
CA THR A 290 6.88 13.00 -50.17
C THR A 290 6.13 14.32 -50.01
N ALA A 291 5.06 14.51 -50.77
CA ALA A 291 4.13 15.63 -50.65
C ALA A 291 2.75 15.14 -50.22
N MET A 292 2.25 15.64 -49.09
CA MET A 292 0.95 15.27 -48.55
C MET A 292 0.23 16.46 -47.92
N GLU A 293 -0.98 16.23 -47.41
CA GLU A 293 -1.85 17.29 -46.91
C GLU A 293 -1.32 17.92 -45.63
N ARG A 294 -1.22 17.09 -44.58
CA ARG A 294 -0.58 17.38 -43.31
C ARG A 294 -0.04 16.08 -42.73
N MET A 295 1.20 16.03 -42.26
CA MET A 295 1.67 14.86 -41.52
C MET A 295 1.17 14.92 -40.07
N PHE A 296 1.03 13.75 -39.44
CA PHE A 296 0.80 13.60 -37.99
C PHE A 296 -0.44 14.28 -37.38
N THR A 297 -1.39 14.72 -38.21
CA THR A 297 -2.68 15.27 -37.74
C THR A 297 -3.85 14.59 -38.43
N SER A 298 -5.04 14.65 -37.81
CA SER A 298 -6.30 14.22 -38.43
C SER A 298 -7.05 15.37 -39.10
N LEU A 299 -6.42 16.55 -39.24
CA LEU A 299 -7.04 17.74 -39.80
C LEU A 299 -6.87 17.76 -41.32
N THR A 300 -7.95 18.02 -42.04
CA THR A 300 -7.92 18.20 -43.50
C THR A 300 -7.79 19.67 -43.87
N SER A 301 -6.89 20.00 -44.79
CA SER A 301 -6.62 21.33 -45.31
C SER A 301 -6.67 21.35 -46.83
N THR A 302 -7.47 22.25 -47.39
CA THR A 302 -7.56 22.45 -48.86
C THR A 302 -6.60 23.53 -49.37
N THR A 303 -5.91 24.22 -48.45
CA THR A 303 -5.05 25.38 -48.75
C THR A 303 -3.59 25.18 -48.36
N GLU A 304 -3.23 24.00 -47.84
CA GLU A 304 -1.87 23.68 -47.43
C GLU A 304 -1.34 22.47 -48.20
N PHE A 305 -0.03 22.39 -48.28
CA PHE A 305 0.70 21.22 -48.68
C PHE A 305 1.91 21.08 -47.77
N GLU A 306 2.27 19.85 -47.46
CA GLU A 306 3.37 19.53 -46.60
C GLU A 306 4.33 18.60 -47.32
N ILE A 307 5.62 18.88 -47.20
CA ILE A 307 6.66 18.04 -47.76
C ILE A 307 7.38 17.40 -46.58
N GLY A 308 7.64 16.10 -46.67
CA GLY A 308 8.39 15.37 -45.66
C GLY A 308 9.55 14.58 -46.27
N SER A 309 10.63 14.46 -45.52
CA SER A 309 11.71 13.54 -45.87
C SER A 309 11.25 12.09 -45.66
N LEU A 310 11.66 11.18 -46.54
CA LEU A 310 11.54 9.74 -46.34
C LEU A 310 12.71 9.14 -45.54
N GLU A 311 13.75 9.94 -45.26
CA GLU A 311 14.94 9.56 -44.50
C GLU A 311 15.73 8.38 -45.11
N THR A 312 15.61 8.20 -46.43
CA THR A 312 16.26 7.12 -47.18
C THR A 312 17.48 7.60 -47.98
N SER A 313 17.89 8.86 -47.85
CA SER A 313 19.06 9.42 -48.56
C SER A 313 20.41 8.88 -48.06
N GLY A 314 20.45 8.25 -46.88
CA GLY A 314 21.67 7.77 -46.22
C GLY A 314 22.42 8.83 -45.41
N HIS A 315 22.01 10.11 -45.47
CA HIS A 315 22.51 11.16 -44.60
C HIS A 315 21.99 10.99 -43.16
N VAL A 316 22.67 11.51 -42.14
CA VAL A 316 22.20 11.39 -40.73
C VAL A 316 21.13 12.41 -40.36
N GLY A 317 20.98 13.50 -41.12
CA GLY A 317 19.94 14.49 -40.91
C GLY A 317 18.54 13.96 -41.22
N SER A 318 17.54 14.73 -40.82
CA SER A 318 16.13 14.48 -41.10
C SER A 318 15.46 15.82 -41.30
N SER A 319 15.50 16.33 -42.52
CA SER A 319 15.06 17.68 -42.82
C SER A 319 14.52 17.75 -44.24
N ILE A 320 13.78 18.82 -44.50
CA ILE A 320 13.36 19.16 -45.85
C ILE A 320 13.37 20.68 -45.98
N ALA A 321 13.90 21.22 -47.06
CA ALA A 321 13.92 22.66 -47.27
C ALA A 321 13.83 23.03 -48.75
N ILE A 322 12.93 23.95 -49.08
CA ILE A 322 12.86 24.57 -50.41
C ILE A 322 13.73 25.84 -50.43
N SER A 323 14.49 26.02 -51.51
CA SER A 323 15.29 27.22 -51.73
C SER A 323 15.43 27.51 -53.23
N ASN A 324 16.03 28.65 -53.58
CA ASN A 324 16.35 29.04 -54.96
C ASN A 324 15.14 28.96 -55.91
N VAL A 325 13.97 29.43 -55.45
CA VAL A 325 12.74 29.41 -56.24
C VAL A 325 12.77 30.49 -57.32
N ILE A 326 12.66 30.08 -58.58
CA ILE A 326 12.70 30.94 -59.76
C ILE A 326 11.52 30.57 -60.66
N SER A 327 10.68 31.54 -61.00
CA SER A 327 9.57 31.35 -61.93
C SER A 327 9.72 32.20 -63.20
N ASN A 328 9.42 31.59 -64.34
CA ASN A 328 9.29 32.24 -65.64
C ASN A 328 7.89 31.92 -66.17
N LEU A 329 6.95 32.85 -66.02
CA LEU A 329 5.53 32.64 -66.31
C LEU A 329 5.06 33.68 -67.33
N SER A 330 4.38 33.24 -68.38
CA SER A 330 3.87 34.11 -69.45
C SER A 330 2.53 34.80 -69.12
N GLY A 331 1.84 34.36 -68.06
CA GLY A 331 0.57 34.92 -67.60
C GLY A 331 0.69 36.10 -66.60
N SER A 332 -0.45 36.68 -66.22
CA SER A 332 -0.53 37.77 -65.23
C SER A 332 -0.44 37.25 -63.79
N TYR A 333 0.78 37.01 -63.32
CA TYR A 333 1.07 36.58 -61.94
C TYR A 333 1.87 37.64 -61.18
N PRO A 334 1.80 37.68 -59.83
CA PRO A 334 2.73 38.45 -59.02
C PRO A 334 4.19 38.07 -59.33
N ALA A 335 5.11 39.04 -59.22
CA ALA A 335 6.53 38.77 -59.41
C ALA A 335 7.03 37.71 -58.42
N GLY A 336 7.71 36.67 -58.92
CA GLY A 336 8.22 35.56 -58.11
C GLY A 336 7.17 34.54 -57.66
N PHE A 337 5.93 34.64 -58.16
CA PHE A 337 4.87 33.67 -57.83
C PHE A 337 5.29 32.24 -58.20
N ALA A 338 5.15 31.30 -57.26
CA ALA A 338 5.52 29.90 -57.41
C ALA A 338 4.63 28.96 -56.57
N LEU A 339 3.31 29.18 -56.60
CA LEU A 339 2.29 28.32 -55.97
C LEU A 339 2.38 28.19 -54.44
N GLY A 340 3.23 28.98 -53.79
CA GLY A 340 3.48 28.93 -52.35
C GLY A 340 4.89 28.49 -52.00
N LEU A 341 5.61 27.87 -52.95
CA LEU A 341 6.99 27.41 -52.78
C LEU A 341 7.95 28.58 -52.52
N GLU A 342 7.62 29.78 -53.01
CA GLU A 342 8.40 31.00 -52.80
C GLU A 342 8.37 31.52 -51.36
N ASN A 343 7.48 31.00 -50.51
CA ASN A 343 7.29 31.46 -49.14
C ASN A 343 8.02 30.57 -48.14
N ALA A 344 8.32 31.12 -46.96
CA ALA A 344 8.81 30.34 -45.84
C ALA A 344 7.72 29.34 -45.36
N PRO A 345 8.12 28.17 -44.83
CA PRO A 345 7.17 27.22 -44.27
C PRO A 345 6.42 27.82 -43.07
N THR A 346 5.16 27.43 -42.90
CA THR A 346 4.34 27.82 -41.75
C THR A 346 4.71 27.05 -40.48
N ASP A 347 5.10 25.79 -40.64
CA ASP A 347 5.59 24.91 -39.59
C ASP A 347 6.86 24.20 -40.10
N LYS A 348 7.89 24.10 -39.25
CA LYS A 348 9.19 23.49 -39.58
C LYS A 348 9.59 22.49 -38.51
N HIS A 349 9.76 21.24 -38.91
CA HIS A 349 10.04 20.12 -38.04
C HIS A 349 11.37 19.42 -38.38
N ASP A 350 12.39 20.20 -38.73
CA ASP A 350 13.69 19.67 -39.11
C ASP A 350 14.52 19.16 -37.93
N ASN A 351 15.25 18.08 -38.20
CA ASN A 351 16.22 17.43 -37.33
C ASN A 351 15.69 17.19 -35.92
N MET A 352 14.49 16.59 -35.83
CA MET A 352 13.91 16.28 -34.54
C MET A 352 14.71 15.17 -33.86
N TYR A 353 15.30 15.48 -32.71
CA TYR A 353 15.93 14.49 -31.85
C TYR A 353 14.96 14.07 -30.73
N PRO A 354 14.76 12.76 -30.51
CA PRO A 354 13.88 12.26 -29.48
C PRO A 354 14.25 12.82 -28.10
N LYS A 355 13.28 13.44 -27.45
CA LYS A 355 13.39 13.94 -26.08
C LYS A 355 12.23 13.44 -25.24
N ALA A 356 12.51 13.20 -23.97
CA ALA A 356 11.53 12.85 -22.94
C ALA A 356 11.81 13.69 -21.71
N SER A 357 10.80 14.15 -20.98
CA SER A 357 11.02 15.04 -19.84
C SER A 357 10.23 14.65 -18.61
N ILE A 358 10.80 14.94 -17.45
CA ILE A 358 10.13 14.90 -16.15
C ILE A 358 10.19 16.29 -15.51
N SER A 359 9.33 16.53 -14.53
CA SER A 359 9.35 17.75 -13.73
C SER A 359 9.84 17.43 -12.33
N PHE A 360 10.81 18.18 -11.84
CA PHE A 360 11.31 18.05 -10.48
C PHE A 360 10.27 18.58 -9.50
N SER A 361 9.83 17.77 -8.55
CA SER A 361 8.70 18.13 -7.68
C SER A 361 9.12 18.70 -6.33
N THR A 362 10.04 18.04 -5.64
CA THR A 362 10.47 18.44 -4.29
C THR A 362 11.89 17.94 -4.01
N ALA A 363 12.59 18.64 -3.12
CA ALA A 363 13.92 18.25 -2.67
C ALA A 363 13.88 16.96 -1.83
N PHE A 364 14.93 16.16 -1.91
CA PHE A 364 15.04 14.94 -1.14
C PHE A 364 16.51 14.63 -0.82
N THR A 365 16.74 13.72 0.13
CA THR A 365 18.08 13.31 0.55
C THR A 365 18.23 11.81 0.39
N VAL A 366 19.30 11.37 -0.27
CA VAL A 366 19.70 9.95 -0.31
C VAL A 366 20.61 9.71 0.89
N SER A 367 20.11 9.03 1.92
CA SER A 367 20.93 8.70 3.09
C SER A 367 21.91 7.55 2.80
N PRO A 368 22.90 7.29 3.67
CA PRO A 368 23.80 6.14 3.52
C PRO A 368 23.10 4.76 3.52
N LEU A 369 21.85 4.69 3.96
CA LEU A 369 21.05 3.46 3.99
C LEU A 369 20.02 3.40 2.84
N ALA A 370 19.98 4.42 1.99
CA ALA A 370 19.03 4.53 0.90
C ALA A 370 19.71 4.32 -0.46
N GLU A 371 19.04 3.56 -1.32
CA GLU A 371 19.39 3.37 -2.72
C GLU A 371 18.15 3.64 -3.59
N VAL A 372 18.37 4.28 -4.73
CA VAL A 372 17.37 4.47 -5.78
C VAL A 372 17.84 3.72 -7.02
N TYR A 373 16.94 2.98 -7.66
CA TYR A 373 17.21 2.24 -8.89
C TYR A 373 16.36 2.80 -10.02
N PHE A 374 16.89 2.82 -11.24
CA PHE A 374 16.13 3.22 -12.43
C PHE A 374 16.69 2.53 -13.67
N ASP A 375 15.81 2.25 -14.62
CA ASP A 375 16.15 1.60 -15.88
C ASP A 375 16.38 2.66 -16.97
N VAL A 376 17.43 2.45 -17.76
CA VAL A 376 17.76 3.27 -18.93
C VAL A 376 17.93 2.38 -20.15
N GLN A 377 17.37 2.82 -21.28
CA GLN A 377 17.67 2.27 -22.60
C GLN A 377 17.94 3.42 -23.56
N VAL A 378 19.00 3.33 -24.35
CA VAL A 378 19.35 4.31 -25.39
C VAL A 378 19.51 3.59 -26.73
N GLY A 379 18.73 4.01 -27.73
CA GLY A 379 18.70 3.46 -29.06
C GLY A 379 18.49 1.93 -29.05
N PRO A 380 19.31 1.16 -29.80
CA PRO A 380 19.24 -0.30 -29.82
C PRO A 380 19.91 -0.97 -28.60
N GLY A 381 20.42 -0.19 -27.64
CA GLY A 381 21.07 -0.71 -26.44
C GLY A 381 20.14 -1.56 -25.58
N ALA A 382 20.74 -2.41 -24.73
CA ALA A 382 19.99 -3.19 -23.75
C ALA A 382 19.50 -2.29 -22.61
N MET A 383 18.30 -2.57 -22.11
CA MET A 383 17.81 -1.93 -20.90
C MET A 383 18.69 -2.30 -19.70
N THR A 384 19.24 -1.28 -19.04
CA THR A 384 20.21 -1.44 -17.95
C THR A 384 19.71 -0.68 -16.72
N THR A 385 19.74 -1.34 -15.55
CA THR A 385 19.40 -0.72 -14.27
C THR A 385 20.61 -0.02 -13.67
N TYR A 386 20.44 1.24 -13.28
CA TYR A 386 21.44 2.06 -12.61
C TYR A 386 21.03 2.36 -11.18
N THR A 387 22.01 2.58 -10.32
CA THR A 387 21.79 2.86 -8.89
C THR A 387 22.29 4.25 -8.53
N ILE A 388 21.46 5.01 -7.83
CA ILE A 388 21.82 6.24 -7.13
C ILE A 388 21.86 5.90 -5.65
N ASN A 389 23.05 5.83 -5.08
CA ASN A 389 23.28 5.78 -3.64
C ASN A 389 23.94 7.08 -3.18
N ARG A 390 24.16 7.21 -1.88
CA ARG A 390 24.78 8.40 -1.29
C ARG A 390 26.08 8.82 -1.98
N ALA A 391 26.99 7.86 -2.22
CA ALA A 391 28.29 8.17 -2.83
C ALA A 391 28.15 8.73 -4.26
N VAL A 392 27.16 8.27 -5.03
CA VAL A 392 26.87 8.80 -6.37
C VAL A 392 26.38 10.25 -6.29
N VAL A 393 25.51 10.57 -5.33
CA VAL A 393 25.01 11.95 -5.14
C VAL A 393 26.15 12.89 -4.76
N ASP A 394 26.91 12.51 -3.72
CA ASP A 394 28.02 13.30 -3.21
C ASP A 394 29.09 13.54 -4.30
N ALA A 395 29.38 12.53 -5.12
CA ALA A 395 30.31 12.65 -6.24
C ALA A 395 29.79 13.57 -7.37
N ALA A 396 28.49 13.50 -7.69
CA ALA A 396 27.88 14.32 -8.73
C ALA A 396 27.80 15.80 -8.35
N LEU A 397 27.54 16.09 -7.07
CA LEU A 397 27.28 17.45 -6.58
C LEU A 397 28.49 18.08 -5.88
N GLY A 398 29.52 17.29 -5.57
CA GLY A 398 30.65 17.73 -4.76
C GLY A 398 30.28 18.04 -3.31
N THR A 399 29.26 17.36 -2.78
CA THR A 399 28.77 17.51 -1.41
C THR A 399 29.06 16.26 -0.56
N VAL A 400 28.64 16.26 0.70
CA VAL A 400 28.72 15.11 1.62
C VAL A 400 27.39 14.88 2.35
N ASP A 401 26.33 15.53 1.87
CA ASP A 401 25.01 15.62 2.49
C ASP A 401 23.93 14.85 1.71
N GLY A 402 24.26 14.33 0.51
CA GLY A 402 23.40 13.56 -0.38
C GLY A 402 22.07 14.24 -0.68
N TYR A 403 22.05 15.56 -0.52
CA TYR A 403 20.90 16.40 -0.70
C TYR A 403 20.77 16.76 -2.17
N ILE A 404 19.59 16.54 -2.73
CA ILE A 404 19.23 16.88 -4.10
C ILE A 404 18.15 17.95 -4.01
N GLY A 405 18.53 19.20 -4.27
CA GLY A 405 17.69 20.38 -4.02
C GLY A 405 16.94 20.88 -5.26
N SER A 406 17.36 20.49 -6.45
CA SER A 406 16.85 21.05 -7.70
C SER A 406 16.84 20.04 -8.86
N ALA A 407 16.14 20.42 -9.95
CA ALA A 407 16.18 19.68 -11.20
C ALA A 407 17.61 19.55 -11.75
N ALA A 408 18.45 20.58 -11.59
CA ALA A 408 19.84 20.56 -12.03
C ALA A 408 20.67 19.54 -11.25
N ASP A 409 20.49 19.49 -9.92
CA ASP A 409 21.16 18.50 -9.07
C ASP A 409 20.76 17.09 -9.48
N LEU A 410 19.46 16.82 -9.62
CA LEU A 410 18.98 15.50 -9.99
C LEU A 410 19.46 15.09 -11.40
N ALA A 411 19.49 16.01 -12.36
CA ALA A 411 20.01 15.74 -13.70
C ALA A 411 21.52 15.40 -13.67
N ALA A 412 22.31 16.10 -12.85
CA ALA A 412 23.72 15.80 -12.64
C ALA A 412 23.92 14.42 -12.00
N VAL A 413 23.12 14.10 -10.98
CA VAL A 413 23.13 12.79 -10.31
C VAL A 413 22.76 11.66 -11.26
N ILE A 414 21.71 11.82 -12.08
CA ILE A 414 21.32 10.82 -13.08
C ILE A 414 22.43 10.63 -14.11
N SER A 415 23.03 11.72 -14.59
CA SER A 415 24.15 11.66 -15.54
C SER A 415 25.37 10.95 -14.96
N GLN A 416 25.70 11.22 -13.68
CA GLN A 416 26.77 10.53 -12.96
C GLN A 416 26.48 9.04 -12.78
N ALA A 417 25.26 8.70 -12.35
CA ALA A 417 24.84 7.32 -12.11
C ALA A 417 24.84 6.49 -13.41
N SER A 418 24.41 7.10 -14.51
CA SER A 418 24.27 6.47 -15.83
C SER A 418 25.45 6.70 -16.77
N SER A 419 26.63 7.00 -16.22
CA SER A 419 27.85 7.21 -17.02
C SER A 419 28.13 6.00 -17.93
N GLY A 420 28.43 6.28 -19.20
CA GLY A 420 28.66 5.26 -20.23
C GLY A 420 27.40 4.72 -20.92
N SER A 421 26.19 5.11 -20.47
CA SER A 421 24.93 4.72 -21.13
C SER A 421 24.65 5.48 -22.43
N ASN A 422 25.35 6.60 -22.67
CA ASN A 422 25.04 7.60 -23.70
C ASN A 422 23.68 8.30 -23.49
N LEU A 423 23.11 8.23 -22.29
CA LEU A 423 21.98 9.05 -21.88
C LEU A 423 22.48 10.45 -21.51
N MET A 424 21.84 11.47 -22.07
CA MET A 424 21.96 12.85 -21.64
C MET A 424 20.78 13.21 -20.75
N ALA A 425 21.04 13.71 -19.55
CA ALA A 425 20.01 14.31 -18.68
C ALA A 425 20.35 15.79 -18.47
N VAL A 426 19.50 16.69 -18.99
CA VAL A 426 19.74 18.14 -18.97
C VAL A 426 18.57 18.84 -18.30
N ALA A 427 18.86 19.65 -17.29
CA ALA A 427 17.84 20.46 -16.62
C ALA A 427 17.69 21.84 -17.27
N THR A 428 16.44 22.25 -17.50
CA THR A 428 16.06 23.62 -17.89
C THR A 428 14.93 24.09 -16.99
N GLY A 429 15.22 25.06 -16.12
CA GLY A 429 14.29 25.44 -15.06
C GLY A 429 14.03 24.24 -14.13
N ASN A 430 12.76 23.84 -14.03
CA ASN A 430 12.34 22.74 -13.17
C ASN A 430 12.11 21.41 -13.92
N SER A 431 12.41 21.37 -15.22
CA SER A 431 12.26 20.17 -16.05
C SER A 431 13.61 19.54 -16.35
N ILE A 432 13.67 18.21 -16.29
CA ILE A 432 14.82 17.41 -16.69
C ILE A 432 14.44 16.73 -18.01
N THR A 433 15.24 16.96 -19.04
CA THR A 433 15.07 16.38 -20.37
C THR A 433 16.11 15.31 -20.61
N PHE A 434 15.64 14.15 -21.02
CA PHE A 434 16.41 12.99 -21.40
C PHE A 434 16.50 12.89 -22.93
N SER A 435 17.70 12.68 -23.45
CA SER A 435 17.95 12.41 -24.88
C SER A 435 19.17 11.50 -25.04
N ALA A 436 19.37 10.97 -26.24
CA ALA A 436 20.63 10.30 -26.56
C ALA A 436 21.75 11.34 -26.72
N ASP A 437 22.99 10.95 -26.42
CA ASP A 437 24.18 11.73 -26.78
C ASP A 437 24.33 11.76 -28.30
N GLN A 438 24.18 12.96 -28.88
CA GLN A 438 24.21 13.16 -30.34
C GLN A 438 25.60 13.00 -30.94
N THR A 439 26.66 13.05 -30.13
CA THR A 439 28.03 12.78 -30.63
C THR A 439 28.23 11.29 -30.93
N VAL A 440 27.44 10.43 -30.28
CA VAL A 440 27.41 8.97 -30.49
C VAL A 440 26.27 8.59 -31.44
N TYR A 441 25.11 9.24 -31.32
CA TYR A 441 23.92 9.00 -32.12
C TYR A 441 23.50 10.27 -32.89
N PRO A 442 24.19 10.59 -34.00
CA PRO A 442 23.95 11.83 -34.76
C PRO A 442 22.69 11.77 -35.63
N GLU A 443 22.04 10.61 -35.76
CA GLU A 443 20.86 10.42 -36.59
C GLU A 443 19.66 11.20 -36.02
N ALA A 444 18.95 11.90 -36.89
CA ALA A 444 17.73 12.64 -36.55
C ALA A 444 16.46 11.93 -37.08
N GLY A 445 15.30 12.41 -36.63
CA GLY A 445 13.97 11.96 -37.04
C GLY A 445 13.66 10.51 -36.67
N ASN A 446 13.06 9.70 -37.55
CA ASN A 446 12.66 8.33 -37.16
C ASN A 446 13.85 7.39 -36.93
N ARG A 447 15.02 7.73 -37.49
CA ARG A 447 16.25 6.95 -37.30
C ARG A 447 17.00 7.31 -36.03
N ALA A 448 16.62 8.41 -35.37
CA ALA A 448 17.27 8.85 -34.16
C ALA A 448 17.15 7.84 -33.02
N ALA A 449 18.23 7.72 -32.24
CA ALA A 449 18.24 6.89 -31.04
C ALA A 449 17.25 7.43 -30.00
N ARG A 450 16.25 6.60 -29.67
CA ARG A 450 15.26 6.91 -28.63
C ARG A 450 15.82 6.58 -27.26
N VAL A 451 15.34 7.28 -26.24
CA VAL A 451 15.64 6.99 -24.84
C VAL A 451 14.40 6.57 -24.09
N TYR A 452 14.59 5.59 -23.22
CA TYR A 452 13.67 5.21 -22.16
C TYR A 452 14.35 5.45 -20.81
N VAL A 453 13.63 6.08 -19.89
CA VAL A 453 14.03 6.20 -18.49
C VAL A 453 12.80 5.89 -17.63
N GLY A 454 12.91 4.90 -16.75
CA GLY A 454 11.77 4.50 -15.93
C GLY A 454 12.06 3.43 -14.90
N ASN A 455 11.01 2.72 -14.48
CA ASN A 455 11.07 1.69 -13.45
C ASN A 455 11.80 2.16 -12.18
N VAL A 456 11.49 3.38 -11.74
CA VAL A 456 12.20 4.00 -10.63
C VAL A 456 11.74 3.42 -9.29
N GLN A 457 12.65 2.76 -8.59
CA GLN A 457 12.43 2.06 -7.32
C GLN A 457 13.38 2.56 -6.23
N SER A 458 13.14 2.18 -4.98
CA SER A 458 14.07 2.48 -3.88
C SER A 458 14.14 1.35 -2.87
N ASN A 459 15.28 1.31 -2.17
CA ASN A 459 15.46 0.55 -0.94
C ASN A 459 15.93 1.51 0.16
N PRO A 460 15.24 1.63 1.32
CA PRO A 460 13.97 0.99 1.63
C PRO A 460 12.87 1.36 0.63
N PRO A 461 11.81 0.52 0.49
CA PRO A 461 10.65 0.83 -0.33
C PRO A 461 10.03 2.19 0.03
N TYR A 462 9.22 2.72 -0.87
CA TYR A 462 8.57 4.02 -0.65
C TYR A 462 7.90 4.09 0.73
N ALA A 463 8.20 5.16 1.45
CA ALA A 463 7.53 5.59 2.65
C ALA A 463 7.39 7.12 2.62
N PRO A 464 6.40 7.71 3.30
CA PRO A 464 6.25 9.16 3.37
C PRO A 464 7.51 9.83 3.94
N ASP A 465 7.88 10.96 3.36
CA ASP A 465 8.96 11.85 3.82
C ASP A 465 8.41 13.04 4.64
N PHE A 466 7.14 12.99 5.01
CA PHE A 466 6.44 13.99 5.82
C PHE A 466 5.52 13.33 6.86
N ASP A 467 5.27 14.02 7.97
CA ASP A 467 4.26 13.62 8.97
C ASP A 467 2.85 14.05 8.52
N LEU A 468 1.79 13.37 8.95
CA LEU A 468 0.41 13.80 8.66
C LEU A 468 0.17 15.26 9.13
N ALA A 469 0.81 15.65 10.23
CA ALA A 469 0.79 17.01 10.77
C ALA A 469 1.56 18.04 9.91
N GLU A 470 2.48 17.61 9.04
CA GLU A 470 3.26 18.47 8.14
C GLU A 470 2.54 18.72 6.80
N VAL A 471 1.34 18.18 6.59
CA VAL A 471 0.56 18.42 5.37
C VAL A 471 0.09 19.88 5.33
N ASP A 472 0.59 20.63 4.35
CA ASP A 472 0.17 22.00 4.07
C ASP A 472 -0.08 22.20 2.57
N ILE A 473 -1.36 22.36 2.18
CA ILE A 473 -1.78 22.59 0.79
C ILE A 473 -1.82 24.08 0.40
N THR A 474 -1.54 24.97 1.33
CA THR A 474 -1.46 26.43 1.10
C THR A 474 -0.05 26.84 0.66
N GLN A 475 0.96 26.05 1.01
CA GLN A 475 2.33 26.21 0.60
C GLN A 475 2.63 25.38 -0.65
N ASN A 476 3.57 25.84 -1.48
CA ASN A 476 4.03 25.09 -2.66
C ASN A 476 5.22 24.17 -2.33
N ILE A 477 5.22 23.55 -1.14
CA ILE A 477 6.30 22.64 -0.68
C ILE A 477 6.16 21.27 -1.37
N ARG A 478 4.92 20.79 -1.49
CA ARG A 478 4.55 19.54 -2.16
C ARG A 478 3.24 19.73 -2.91
N THR A 479 3.06 19.00 -4.00
CA THR A 479 1.78 18.97 -4.73
C THR A 479 0.75 18.15 -3.96
N ILE A 480 -0.54 18.39 -4.22
CA ILE A 480 -1.62 17.62 -3.62
C ILE A 480 -1.49 16.12 -3.94
N ASP A 481 -1.01 15.77 -5.14
CA ASP A 481 -0.78 14.37 -5.54
C ASP A 481 0.36 13.71 -4.75
N GLN A 482 1.32 14.47 -4.24
CA GLN A 482 2.34 13.96 -3.33
C GLN A 482 1.76 13.70 -1.94
N TYR A 483 0.96 14.63 -1.41
CA TYR A 483 0.28 14.42 -0.14
C TYR A 483 -0.68 13.22 -0.21
N LEU A 484 -1.46 13.10 -1.29
CA LEU A 484 -2.36 11.95 -1.51
C LEU A 484 -1.61 10.62 -1.49
N ARG A 485 -0.45 10.53 -2.14
CA ARG A 485 0.38 9.30 -2.13
C ARG A 485 0.92 8.98 -0.74
N GLY A 486 1.31 9.98 0.04
CA GLY A 486 1.75 9.76 1.43
C GLY A 486 0.59 9.30 2.32
N VAL A 487 -0.54 10.00 2.30
CA VAL A 487 -1.73 9.66 3.09
C VAL A 487 -2.29 8.28 2.72
N ASP A 488 -2.33 7.93 1.43
CA ASP A 488 -2.73 6.57 0.97
C ASP A 488 -1.78 5.49 1.50
N HIS A 489 -0.48 5.76 1.60
CA HIS A 489 0.46 4.85 2.23
C HIS A 489 0.21 4.72 3.73
N MET A 490 -0.01 5.84 4.45
CA MET A 490 -0.36 5.83 5.87
C MET A 490 -1.64 5.00 6.12
N GLU A 491 -2.66 5.18 5.28
CA GLU A 491 -3.93 4.44 5.35
C GLU A 491 -3.73 2.94 5.14
N LYS A 492 -2.94 2.54 4.13
CA LYS A 492 -2.59 1.12 3.89
C LYS A 492 -1.86 0.50 5.07
N MET A 493 -0.92 1.22 5.68
CA MET A 493 -0.19 0.76 6.85
C MET A 493 -1.10 0.66 8.08
N ALA A 494 -2.01 1.61 8.27
CA ALA A 494 -3.03 1.56 9.33
C ALA A 494 -3.99 0.38 9.14
N ILE A 495 -4.45 0.10 7.91
CA ILE A 495 -5.26 -1.09 7.58
C ILE A 495 -4.49 -2.38 7.88
N SER A 496 -3.20 -2.44 7.53
CA SER A 496 -2.35 -3.59 7.86
C SER A 496 -2.20 -3.78 9.38
N SER A 497 -2.10 -2.69 10.15
CA SER A 497 -2.09 -2.72 11.62
C SER A 497 -3.42 -3.23 12.16
N ALA A 498 -4.56 -2.68 11.70
CA ALA A 498 -5.90 -3.12 12.08
C ALA A 498 -6.10 -4.61 11.83
N SER A 499 -5.70 -5.09 10.65
CA SER A 499 -5.82 -6.50 10.26
C SER A 499 -5.01 -7.41 11.20
N ARG A 500 -3.80 -6.98 11.58
CA ARG A 500 -2.97 -7.71 12.56
C ARG A 500 -3.67 -7.74 13.91
N LEU A 501 -4.03 -6.59 14.47
CA LEU A 501 -4.70 -6.48 15.77
C LEU A 501 -6.00 -7.28 15.80
N GLY A 502 -6.84 -7.21 14.76
CA GLY A 502 -8.08 -7.99 14.64
C GLY A 502 -7.82 -9.49 14.63
N SER A 503 -6.79 -9.97 13.93
CA SER A 503 -6.41 -11.39 13.98
C SER A 503 -5.95 -11.83 15.38
N LEU A 504 -5.28 -10.94 16.13
CA LEU A 504 -4.88 -11.21 17.52
C LEU A 504 -6.10 -11.25 18.44
N GLN A 505 -7.04 -10.32 18.26
CA GLN A 505 -8.30 -10.27 19.00
C GLN A 505 -9.08 -11.57 18.85
N THR A 506 -9.38 -11.99 17.62
CA THR A 506 -10.11 -13.26 17.35
C THR A 506 -9.42 -14.45 18.00
N ARG A 507 -8.08 -14.49 17.97
CA ARG A 507 -7.33 -15.59 18.60
C ARG A 507 -7.45 -15.59 20.12
N ILE A 508 -7.41 -14.43 20.76
CA ILE A 508 -7.57 -14.32 22.22
C ILE A 508 -9.00 -14.67 22.62
N GLU A 509 -10.01 -14.21 21.87
CA GLU A 509 -11.43 -14.53 22.12
C GLU A 509 -11.68 -16.05 22.06
N LEU A 510 -11.16 -16.73 21.04
CA LEU A 510 -11.26 -18.19 20.94
C LEU A 510 -10.60 -18.92 22.13
N GLN A 511 -9.50 -18.37 22.66
CA GLN A 511 -8.79 -18.95 23.80
C GLN A 511 -9.53 -18.68 25.12
N ALA A 512 -10.15 -17.50 25.26
CA ALA A 512 -11.00 -17.16 26.39
C ALA A 512 -12.24 -18.06 26.43
N GLU A 513 -12.94 -18.22 25.30
CA GLU A 513 -14.11 -19.11 25.19
C GLU A 513 -13.74 -20.57 25.48
N PHE A 514 -12.58 -21.03 25.02
CA PHE A 514 -12.08 -22.37 25.34
C PHE A 514 -11.80 -22.54 26.84
N ALA A 515 -11.16 -21.54 27.48
CA ALA A 515 -10.87 -21.57 28.90
C ALA A 515 -12.17 -21.59 29.74
N GLU A 516 -13.18 -20.80 29.36
CA GLU A 516 -14.49 -20.78 29.99
C GLU A 516 -15.19 -22.15 29.88
N LYS A 517 -15.28 -22.73 28.67
CA LYS A 517 -15.88 -24.06 28.47
C LYS A 517 -15.14 -25.17 29.22
N LEU A 518 -13.81 -25.06 29.33
CA LEU A 518 -13.00 -25.99 30.11
C LEU A 518 -13.28 -25.86 31.60
N SER A 519 -13.38 -24.64 32.11
CA SER A 519 -13.79 -24.32 33.49
C SER A 519 -15.15 -24.96 33.81
N ASP A 520 -16.17 -24.70 32.98
CA ASP A 520 -17.52 -25.26 33.16
C ASP A 520 -17.55 -26.79 33.17
N SER A 521 -16.76 -27.41 32.29
CA SER A 521 -16.64 -28.87 32.20
C SER A 521 -15.96 -29.45 33.45
N ILE A 522 -14.94 -28.77 33.99
CA ILE A 522 -14.28 -29.16 35.22
C ILE A 522 -15.23 -28.99 36.40
N ASP A 523 -15.98 -27.89 36.50
CA ASP A 523 -16.96 -27.68 37.56
C ASP A 523 -18.06 -28.74 37.55
N SER A 524 -18.63 -29.05 36.38
CA SER A 524 -19.60 -30.15 36.25
C SER A 524 -18.98 -31.50 36.61
N GLY A 525 -17.73 -31.73 36.20
CA GLY A 525 -16.98 -32.95 36.52
C GLY A 525 -16.75 -33.11 38.03
N VAL A 526 -16.29 -32.04 38.70
CA VAL A 526 -16.15 -31.97 40.16
C VAL A 526 -17.49 -32.25 40.82
N GLY A 527 -18.55 -31.57 40.38
CA GLY A 527 -19.88 -31.76 40.96
C GLY A 527 -20.37 -33.22 40.89
N ARG A 528 -20.16 -33.91 39.76
CA ARG A 528 -20.49 -35.34 39.65
C ARG A 528 -19.70 -36.23 40.61
N LEU A 529 -18.47 -35.86 40.94
CA LEU A 529 -17.62 -36.62 41.85
C LEU A 529 -18.06 -36.43 43.30
N VAL A 530 -18.33 -35.19 43.71
CA VAL A 530 -18.46 -34.84 45.13
C VAL A 530 -19.80 -34.31 45.57
N ASP A 531 -20.70 -33.88 44.68
CA ASP A 531 -22.00 -33.35 45.07
C ASP A 531 -22.94 -34.47 45.53
N ALA A 532 -23.79 -34.12 46.50
CA ALA A 532 -24.86 -34.99 46.96
C ALA A 532 -26.13 -34.75 46.13
N ASP A 533 -26.83 -35.83 45.75
CA ASP A 533 -28.19 -35.70 45.24
C ASP A 533 -29.12 -35.30 46.39
N MET A 534 -29.51 -34.02 46.40
CA MET A 534 -30.34 -33.46 47.46
C MET A 534 -31.73 -34.11 47.57
N ASN A 535 -32.24 -34.71 46.49
CA ASN A 535 -33.50 -35.44 46.53
C ASN A 535 -33.34 -36.78 47.26
N GLU A 536 -32.25 -37.51 46.96
CA GLU A 536 -31.92 -38.76 47.66
C GLU A 536 -31.60 -38.49 49.13
N VAL A 537 -30.74 -37.50 49.41
CA VAL A 537 -30.37 -37.12 50.78
C VAL A 537 -31.59 -36.70 51.58
N SER A 538 -32.47 -35.87 51.02
CA SER A 538 -33.71 -35.44 51.70
C SER A 538 -34.63 -36.62 52.01
N THR A 539 -34.77 -37.57 51.09
CA THR A 539 -35.59 -38.78 51.28
C THR A 539 -34.99 -39.69 52.35
N ARG A 540 -33.68 -39.93 52.31
CA ARG A 540 -32.96 -40.77 53.28
C ARG A 540 -32.95 -40.13 54.67
N LEU A 541 -32.79 -38.81 54.75
CA LEU A 541 -32.83 -38.06 56.01
C LEU A 541 -34.19 -38.17 56.69
N LYS A 542 -35.29 -38.05 55.93
CA LYS A 542 -36.65 -38.29 56.44
C LYS A 542 -36.84 -39.74 56.90
N ALA A 543 -36.36 -40.72 56.13
CA ALA A 543 -36.43 -42.13 56.50
C ALA A 543 -35.66 -42.44 57.79
N LEU A 544 -34.45 -41.89 57.95
CA LEU A 544 -33.63 -42.03 59.15
C LEU A 544 -34.25 -41.33 60.36
N GLN A 545 -34.88 -40.17 60.19
CA GLN A 545 -35.66 -39.52 61.24
C GLN A 545 -36.82 -40.41 61.71
N THR A 546 -37.55 -41.04 60.78
CA THR A 546 -38.61 -42.00 61.11
C THR A 546 -38.04 -43.25 61.80
N GLN A 547 -36.92 -43.80 61.31
CA GLN A 547 -36.24 -44.94 61.94
C GLN A 547 -35.74 -44.61 63.34
N GLN A 548 -35.24 -43.39 63.58
CA GLN A 548 -34.82 -42.94 64.91
C GLN A 548 -36.01 -42.91 65.87
N GLN A 549 -37.16 -42.39 65.43
CA GLN A 549 -38.40 -42.40 66.22
C GLN A 549 -38.82 -43.84 66.57
N ILE A 550 -38.79 -44.76 65.60
CA ILE A 550 -39.13 -46.18 65.81
C ILE A 550 -38.10 -46.88 66.72
N ALA A 551 -36.81 -46.56 66.58
CA ALA A 551 -35.74 -47.14 67.40
C ALA A 551 -35.81 -46.67 68.86
N VAL A 552 -36.13 -45.39 69.10
CA VAL A 552 -36.43 -44.86 70.44
C VAL A 552 -37.66 -45.56 71.02
N GLN A 553 -38.71 -45.75 70.23
CA GLN A 553 -39.93 -46.46 70.66
C GLN A 553 -39.66 -47.94 70.94
N SER A 554 -38.83 -48.60 70.14
CA SER A 554 -38.43 -50.00 70.31
C SER A 554 -37.52 -50.20 71.52
N LEU A 555 -36.62 -49.26 71.80
CA LEU A 555 -35.81 -49.23 73.01
C LEU A 555 -36.69 -49.05 74.26
N SER A 556 -37.72 -48.18 74.17
CA SER A 556 -38.72 -48.01 75.22
C SER A 556 -39.51 -49.30 75.48
N ILE A 557 -39.95 -50.00 74.44
CA ILE A 557 -40.65 -51.29 74.52
C ILE A 557 -39.73 -52.41 75.06
N ALA A 558 -38.48 -52.47 74.63
CA ALA A 558 -37.50 -53.44 75.10
C ALA A 558 -37.15 -53.23 76.59
N ASN A 559 -37.18 -51.99 77.06
CA ASN A 559 -37.04 -51.66 78.47
C ASN A 559 -38.30 -52.02 79.28
N SER A 560 -39.50 -51.68 78.77
CA SER A 560 -40.77 -51.99 79.46
C SER A 560 -41.05 -53.50 79.55
N ASN A 561 -40.72 -54.28 78.53
CA ASN A 561 -40.87 -55.75 78.55
C ASN A 561 -39.95 -56.42 79.58
N SER A 562 -38.74 -55.88 79.80
CA SER A 562 -37.87 -56.34 80.90
C SER A 562 -38.43 -55.99 82.27
N GLU A 563 -39.11 -54.85 82.43
CA GLU A 563 -39.81 -54.49 83.67
C GLU A 563 -41.02 -55.42 83.95
N SER A 564 -41.79 -55.76 82.91
CA SER A 564 -42.91 -56.71 83.04
C SER A 564 -42.46 -58.14 83.39
N LEU A 565 -41.32 -58.60 82.85
CA LEU A 565 -40.70 -59.87 83.25
C LEU A 565 -40.17 -59.84 84.69
N MET A 566 -39.61 -58.71 85.15
CA MET A 566 -39.18 -58.52 86.55
C MET A 566 -40.34 -58.52 87.54
N GLN A 567 -41.55 -58.17 87.12
CA GLN A 567 -42.76 -58.27 87.95
C GLN A 567 -43.26 -59.72 88.11
N LEU A 568 -42.94 -60.64 87.18
CA LEU A 568 -43.31 -62.06 87.27
C LEU A 568 -42.41 -62.89 88.19
N PHE A 569 -41.22 -62.40 88.53
CA PHE A 569 -40.27 -63.04 89.45
C PHE A 569 -40.16 -62.33 90.81
N ARG A 570 -41.11 -61.44 91.13
CA ARG A 570 -41.27 -60.83 92.45
C ARG A 570 -42.28 -61.58 93.31
#